data_AF-A0A1C4HTV3-F1
#
_entry.id   AF-A0A1C4HTV3-F1
#
_cell.length_a   1.000
_cell.length_b   1.000
_cell.length_c   1.000
_cell.angle_alpha   90.00
_cell.angle_beta   90.00
_cell.angle_gamma   90.00
#
_symmetry.space_group_name_H-M   'P 1'
#
loop_
_entity.id
_entity.type
_entity.pdbx_description
1 polymer ?
#
loop_
_entity_poly.entity_id
_entity_poly.type
_entity_poly.pdbx_seq_one_letter_code
_entity_poly.pdbx_strand_id
1 'polypeptide(L)'
;MWTSSDDHVIDVLHQAHESGLPLVLLSNAPRHLSDVLDRRPWRRLMTHAFYSARLQVCKPDPATYQHAMNATGAADPDRVLFVDDRDDNCHAARHLGLRTLHYTGHPTDLAAALQPPN
;
A
#
# COMPACT_ATOMS: atom_id res chain seq x y z
N MET A 1 -15.44 -12.15 -9.79
CA MET A 1 -14.74 -12.39 -8.51
C MET A 1 -13.32 -11.83 -8.67
N TRP A 2 -13.05 -10.65 -8.11
CA TRP A 2 -11.75 -9.97 -8.22
C TRP A 2 -10.78 -10.61 -7.22
N THR A 3 -10.12 -11.70 -7.63
CA THR A 3 -9.09 -12.36 -6.83
C THR A 3 -7.85 -12.72 -7.64
N SER A 4 -7.76 -12.39 -8.93
CA SER A 4 -6.51 -12.53 -9.67
C SER A 4 -5.55 -11.43 -9.22
N SER A 5 -4.33 -11.82 -8.88
CA SER A 5 -3.22 -10.86 -8.75
C SER A 5 -2.60 -10.70 -10.13
N ASP A 6 -2.13 -9.49 -10.44
CA ASP A 6 -1.32 -9.24 -11.63
C ASP A 6 0.13 -9.63 -11.33
N ASP A 7 0.67 -10.55 -12.12
CA ASP A 7 2.03 -11.06 -11.95
C ASP A 7 3.08 -9.94 -12.12
N HIS A 8 2.84 -8.97 -12.99
CA HIS A 8 3.77 -7.85 -13.18
C HIS A 8 3.82 -6.94 -11.95
N VAL A 9 2.68 -6.73 -11.29
CA VAL A 9 2.65 -6.00 -10.02
C VAL A 9 3.37 -6.79 -8.93
N ILE A 10 3.18 -8.11 -8.89
CA ILE A 10 3.90 -8.98 -7.96
C ILE A 10 5.41 -8.90 -8.18
N ASP A 11 5.88 -8.91 -9.43
CA ASP A 11 7.30 -8.77 -9.77
C ASP A 11 7.86 -7.44 -9.27
N VAL A 12 7.13 -6.33 -9.44
CA VAL A 12 7.53 -5.03 -8.91
C VAL A 12 7.62 -5.03 -7.37
N LEU A 13 6.68 -5.69 -6.69
CA LEU A 13 6.74 -5.85 -5.23
C LEU A 13 7.94 -6.70 -4.79
N HIS A 14 8.29 -7.72 -5.56
CA HIS A 14 9.49 -8.52 -5.33
C HIS A 14 10.75 -7.66 -5.45
N GLN A 15 10.88 -6.87 -6.51
CA GLN A 15 12.03 -5.98 -6.70
C GLN A 15 12.16 -4.94 -5.58
N ALA A 16 11.05 -4.36 -5.14
CA ALA A 16 11.05 -3.42 -4.01
C ALA A 16 11.47 -4.09 -2.69
N HIS A 17 10.98 -5.31 -2.45
CA HIS A 17 11.36 -6.07 -1.27
C HIS A 17 12.86 -6.44 -1.29
N GLU A 18 13.38 -6.88 -2.44
CA GLU A 18 14.79 -7.22 -2.64
C GLU A 18 15.72 -6.01 -2.48
N SER A 19 15.25 -4.79 -2.81
CA SER A 19 15.99 -3.55 -2.56
C SER A 19 15.96 -3.10 -1.09
N GLY A 20 15.30 -3.85 -0.20
CA GLY A 20 15.18 -3.55 1.22
C GLY A 20 14.12 -2.50 1.57
N LEU A 21 13.20 -2.18 0.65
CA LEU A 21 12.10 -1.26 0.95
C LEU A 21 11.05 -1.95 1.84
N PRO A 22 10.68 -1.38 2.99
CA PRO A 22 9.57 -1.88 3.78
C PRO A 22 8.25 -1.71 3.01
N LEU A 23 7.50 -2.81 2.89
CA LEU A 23 6.19 -2.80 2.22
C LEU A 23 5.09 -2.99 3.25
N VAL A 24 4.07 -2.13 3.21
CA VAL A 24 2.92 -2.21 4.13
C VAL A 24 1.64 -2.28 3.32
N LEU A 25 0.80 -3.27 3.64
CA LEU A 25 -0.53 -3.38 3.07
C LEU A 25 -1.51 -2.55 3.90
N LEU A 26 -2.24 -1.63 3.26
CA LEU A 26 -3.32 -0.86 3.85
C LEU A 26 -4.58 -0.99 3.00
N SER A 27 -5.56 -1.77 3.46
CA SER A 27 -6.72 -2.15 2.64
C SER A 27 -8.06 -1.99 3.37
N ASN A 28 -9.04 -1.39 2.69
CA ASN A 28 -10.42 -1.39 3.12
C ASN A 28 -11.04 -2.76 2.83
N ALA A 29 -10.86 -3.71 3.74
CA ALA A 29 -11.30 -5.09 3.57
C ALA A 29 -12.15 -5.55 4.75
N PRO A 30 -13.36 -6.13 4.51
CA PRO A 30 -14.10 -6.86 5.53
C PRO A 30 -13.35 -8.13 5.96
N ARG A 31 -13.69 -8.71 7.13
CA ARG A 31 -12.94 -9.83 7.74
C ARG A 31 -12.68 -10.99 6.79
N HIS A 32 -13.71 -11.47 6.09
CA HIS A 32 -13.58 -12.58 5.15
C HIS A 32 -12.57 -12.27 4.03
N LEU A 33 -12.53 -11.03 3.53
CA LEU A 33 -11.59 -10.62 2.49
C LEU A 33 -10.18 -10.49 3.06
N SER A 34 -10.03 -9.94 4.28
CA SER A 34 -8.71 -9.87 4.93
C SER A 34 -8.08 -11.25 5.15
N ASP A 35 -8.88 -12.27 5.47
CA ASP A 35 -8.38 -13.63 5.66
C ASP A 35 -7.95 -14.28 4.34
N VAL A 36 -8.62 -13.93 3.23
CA VAL A 36 -8.22 -14.35 1.88
C VAL A 36 -6.93 -13.68 1.46
N LEU A 37 -6.78 -12.37 1.72
CA LEU A 37 -5.57 -11.60 1.40
C LEU A 37 -4.36 -12.10 2.21
N ASP A 38 -4.55 -12.43 3.49
CA ASP A 38 -3.49 -12.95 4.35
C ASP A 38 -2.94 -14.32 3.89
N ARG A 39 -3.72 -15.09 3.11
CA ARG A 39 -3.30 -16.38 2.54
C ARG A 39 -2.57 -16.27 1.19
N ARG A 40 -2.43 -15.07 0.64
CA ARG A 40 -1.80 -14.89 -0.68
C ARG A 40 -0.28 -15.04 -0.59
N PRO A 41 0.37 -15.65 -1.60
CA PRO A 41 1.83 -15.81 -1.59
C PRO A 41 2.59 -14.48 -1.42
N TRP A 42 2.14 -13.41 -2.08
CA TRP A 42 2.75 -12.08 -2.01
C TRP A 42 2.59 -11.39 -0.64
N ARG A 43 1.69 -11.87 0.24
CA ARG A 43 1.52 -11.32 1.59
C ARG A 43 2.81 -11.37 2.39
N ARG A 44 3.68 -12.36 2.15
CA ARG A 44 4.99 -12.52 2.81
C ARG A 44 5.97 -11.37 2.53
N LEU A 45 5.75 -10.60 1.47
CA LEU A 45 6.55 -9.43 1.12
C LEU A 45 6.22 -8.22 1.99
N MET A 46 5.02 -8.20 2.58
CA MET A 46 4.52 -7.09 3.40
C MET A 46 4.98 -7.23 4.86
N THR A 47 5.74 -6.26 5.34
CA THR A 47 6.18 -6.14 6.73
C THR A 47 4.98 -6.05 7.68
N HIS A 48 3.97 -5.26 7.32
CA HIS A 48 2.72 -5.13 8.06
C HIS A 48 1.50 -5.18 7.13
N ALA A 49 0.36 -5.61 7.67
CA ALA A 49 -0.92 -5.53 6.97
C ALA A 49 -2.02 -5.00 7.88
N PHE A 50 -2.65 -3.94 7.40
CA PHE A 50 -3.70 -3.18 8.05
C PHE A 50 -4.98 -3.30 7.24
N TYR A 51 -6.02 -3.78 7.89
CA TYR A 51 -7.33 -3.96 7.29
C TYR A 51 -8.35 -3.15 8.06
N SER A 52 -9.25 -2.46 7.35
CA SER A 52 -10.30 -1.65 7.99
C SER A 52 -11.16 -2.45 8.97
N ALA A 53 -11.44 -3.73 8.69
CA ALA A 53 -12.17 -4.60 9.62
C ALA A 53 -11.47 -4.82 10.97
N ARG A 54 -10.14 -4.68 11.02
CA ARG A 54 -9.34 -4.82 12.25
C ARG A 54 -9.07 -3.46 12.89
N LEU A 55 -8.86 -2.43 12.07
CA LEU A 55 -8.61 -1.05 12.53
C LEU A 55 -9.87 -0.29 12.96
N GLN A 56 -11.07 -0.73 12.55
CA GLN A 56 -12.34 -0.01 12.75
C GLN A 56 -12.38 1.40 12.13
N VAL A 57 -11.42 1.71 11.26
CA VAL A 57 -11.34 2.91 10.44
C VAL A 57 -11.01 2.52 9.00
N CYS A 58 -11.51 3.26 8.02
CA CYS A 58 -11.31 3.00 6.60
C CYS A 58 -10.71 4.21 5.89
N LYS A 59 -9.95 3.98 4.82
CA LYS A 59 -9.62 5.05 3.88
C LYS A 59 -10.92 5.64 3.31
N PRO A 60 -11.02 6.97 3.11
CA PRO A 60 -9.95 7.96 3.16
C PRO A 60 -9.74 8.65 4.52
N ASP A 61 -10.18 8.07 5.64
CA ASP A 61 -9.98 8.67 6.97
C ASP A 61 -8.48 8.80 7.30
N PRO A 62 -7.98 10.02 7.67
CA PRO A 62 -6.58 10.26 8.00
C PRO A 62 -5.97 9.29 9.02
N ALA A 63 -6.75 8.83 10.00
CA ALA A 63 -6.25 7.99 11.08
C ALA A 63 -5.70 6.65 10.57
N THR A 64 -6.22 6.13 9.46
CA THR A 64 -5.75 4.86 8.89
C THR A 64 -4.35 4.99 8.26
N TYR A 65 -4.02 6.15 7.68
CA TYR A 65 -2.72 6.43 7.10
C TYR A 65 -1.68 6.69 8.19
N GLN A 66 -2.05 7.45 9.23
CA GLN A 66 -1.18 7.69 10.38
C GLN A 66 -0.80 6.38 11.08
N HIS A 67 -1.75 5.45 11.21
CA HIS A 67 -1.48 4.13 11.77
C HIS A 67 -0.47 3.34 10.93
N ALA A 68 -0.62 3.37 9.60
CA ALA A 68 0.31 2.72 8.67
C ALA A 68 1.71 3.35 8.72
N MET A 69 1.79 4.69 8.73
CA MET A 69 3.07 5.41 8.84
C MET A 69 3.79 5.07 10.14
N ASN A 70 3.10 5.10 11.28
CA ASN A 70 3.68 4.77 12.58
C ASN A 70 4.27 3.35 12.60
N ALA A 71 3.65 2.41 11.88
CA ALA A 71 4.15 1.04 11.77
C ALA A 71 5.38 0.90 10.86
N THR A 72 5.55 1.78 9.87
CA THR A 72 6.78 1.81 9.06
C THR A 72 7.97 2.39 9.82
N GLY A 73 7.73 3.11 10.91
CA GLY A 73 8.77 3.89 11.61
C GLY A 73 9.27 5.09 10.81
N ALA A 74 8.65 5.42 9.67
CA ALA A 74 9.00 6.59 8.87
C ALA A 74 8.57 7.86 9.60
N ALA A 75 9.55 8.67 10.00
CA ALA A 75 9.31 9.97 10.62
C ALA A 75 8.95 11.07 9.60
N ASP A 76 9.32 10.86 8.33
CA ASP A 76 9.10 11.80 7.24
C ASP A 76 8.05 11.26 6.26
N PRO A 77 6.85 11.87 6.17
CA PRO A 77 5.80 11.48 5.23
C PRO A 77 6.25 11.50 3.77
N ASP A 78 7.16 12.39 3.37
CA ASP A 78 7.62 12.50 1.98
C ASP A 78 8.49 11.30 1.56
N ARG A 79 8.96 10.51 2.54
CA ARG A 79 9.67 9.24 2.29
C ARG A 79 8.73 8.04 2.17
N VAL A 80 7.42 8.24 2.33
CA VAL A 80 6.41 7.19 2.22
C VAL A 80 5.63 7.37 0.93
N LEU A 81 5.64 6.35 0.08
CA LEU A 81 4.81 6.27 -1.11
C LEU A 81 3.53 5.47 -0.80
N PHE A 82 2.37 6.10 -0.91
CA PHE A 82 1.08 5.44 -0.85
C PHE A 82 0.53 5.18 -2.25
N VAL A 83 0.21 3.92 -2.55
CA VAL A 83 -0.31 3.48 -3.86
C VAL A 83 -1.73 2.96 -3.68
N ASP A 84 -2.68 3.48 -4.47
CA ASP A 84 -4.08 3.06 -4.42
C ASP A 84 -4.76 3.27 -5.77
N ASP A 85 -5.77 2.47 -6.08
CA ASP A 85 -6.56 2.57 -7.31
C ASP A 85 -7.67 3.63 -7.22
N ARG A 86 -7.90 4.22 -6.04
CA ARG A 86 -8.88 5.28 -5.84
C ARG A 86 -8.22 6.62 -5.57
N ASP A 87 -8.54 7.60 -6.40
CA ASP A 87 -7.99 8.95 -6.27
C ASP A 87 -8.37 9.65 -4.95
N ASP A 88 -9.56 9.36 -4.38
CA ASP A 88 -9.97 9.91 -3.09
C ASP A 88 -9.03 9.48 -1.94
N ASN A 89 -8.61 8.22 -1.95
CA ASN A 89 -7.64 7.68 -1.02
C ASN A 89 -6.26 8.32 -1.21
N CYS A 90 -5.83 8.52 -2.47
CA CYS A 90 -4.57 9.21 -2.76
C CYS A 90 -4.62 10.68 -2.31
N HIS A 91 -5.70 11.39 -2.58
CA HIS A 91 -5.86 12.77 -2.16
C HIS A 91 -5.76 12.93 -0.64
N ALA A 92 -6.42 12.05 0.14
CA ALA A 92 -6.30 12.07 1.60
C ALA A 92 -4.87 11.80 2.09
N ALA A 93 -4.16 10.86 1.47
CA ALA A 93 -2.76 10.60 1.79
C ALA A 93 -1.85 11.81 1.46
N ARG A 94 -2.08 12.49 0.32
CA ARG A 94 -1.33 13.72 -0.03
C ARG A 94 -1.51 14.83 1.00
N HIS A 95 -2.71 15.00 1.57
CA HIS A 95 -2.96 15.99 2.63
C HIS A 95 -2.18 15.74 3.91
N LEU A 96 -1.70 14.51 4.11
CA LEU A 96 -0.83 14.14 5.22
C LEU A 96 0.67 14.24 4.87
N GLY A 97 1.00 14.72 3.67
CA GLY A 97 2.37 14.87 3.19
C GLY A 97 2.96 13.61 2.56
N LEU A 98 2.18 12.53 2.38
CA LEU A 98 2.69 11.34 1.71
C LEU A 98 2.87 11.60 0.22
N ARG A 99 3.90 11.00 -0.37
CA ARG A 99 3.95 10.79 -1.82
C ARG A 99 2.85 9.80 -2.18
N THR A 100 2.21 9.98 -3.32
CA THR A 100 1.13 9.09 -3.73
C THR A 100 1.15 8.76 -5.21
N LEU A 101 0.84 7.52 -5.54
CA LEU A 101 0.56 7.07 -6.90
C LEU A 101 -0.89 6.60 -6.98
N HIS A 102 -1.68 7.26 -7.80
CA HIS A 102 -2.99 6.75 -8.21
C HIS A 102 -2.76 5.70 -9.29
N TYR A 103 -2.93 4.43 -8.94
CA TYR A 103 -2.60 3.31 -9.81
C TYR A 103 -3.78 2.94 -10.72
N THR A 104 -3.63 3.20 -12.01
CA THR A 104 -4.69 2.96 -13.02
C THR A 104 -4.43 1.72 -13.88
N GLY A 105 -3.55 0.81 -13.44
CA GLY A 105 -3.29 -0.48 -14.12
C GLY A 105 -2.05 -0.54 -15.01
N HIS A 106 -1.09 0.38 -14.84
CA HIS A 106 0.18 0.38 -15.58
C HIS A 106 1.35 0.04 -14.63
N PRO A 107 1.87 -1.21 -14.63
CA PRO A 107 2.94 -1.63 -13.73
C PRO A 107 4.23 -0.81 -13.87
N THR A 108 4.49 -0.24 -15.06
CA THR A 108 5.61 0.67 -15.32
C THR A 108 5.58 1.92 -14.44
N ASP A 109 4.38 2.44 -14.16
CA ASP A 109 4.22 3.65 -13.34
C ASP A 109 4.53 3.34 -11.88
N LEU A 110 4.15 2.14 -11.42
CA LEU A 110 4.50 1.66 -10.10
C LEU A 110 6.01 1.48 -9.94
N ALA A 111 6.66 0.84 -10.91
CA ALA A 111 8.11 0.64 -10.90
C ALA A 111 8.87 1.97 -10.89
N ALA A 112 8.43 2.95 -11.70
CA ALA A 112 9.03 4.27 -11.75
C ALA A 112 8.86 5.04 -10.43
N ALA A 113 7.67 4.97 -9.81
CA ALA A 113 7.39 5.69 -8.55
C ALA A 113 8.21 5.18 -7.36
N LEU A 114 8.63 3.91 -7.39
CA LEU A 114 9.46 3.27 -6.36
C LEU A 114 10.93 3.67 -6.44
N GLN A 115 11.38 4.27 -7.55
CA GLN A 115 12.73 4.80 -7.62
C GLN A 115 12.87 6.03 -6.70
N PRO A 116 14.00 6.20 -6.01
CA PRO A 116 14.25 7.39 -5.22
C PRO A 116 14.19 8.63 -6.13
N PRO A 117 13.65 9.77 -5.64
CA PRO A 117 13.77 11.02 -6.38
C PRO A 117 15.25 11.34 -6.58
N ASN A 118 15.63 11.64 -7.83
CA ASN A 118 16.97 12.09 -8.21
C ASN A 118 17.34 13.41 -7.51
#